data_AF-A0A6C0EB23-F1
#
_entry.id   AF-A0A6C0EB23-F1
#
_cell.length_a   1.000
_cell.length_b   1.000
_cell.length_c   1.000
_cell.angle_alpha   90.00
_cell.angle_beta   90.00
_cell.angle_gamma   90.00
#
_symmetry.space_group_name_H-M   'P 1'
#
loop_
_entity.id
_entity.type
_entity.pdbx_description
1 polymer ?
#
loop_
_entity_poly.entity_id
_entity_poly.type
_entity_poly.pdbx_seq_one_letter_code
_entity_poly.pdbx_strand_id
1 'polypeptide(L)'
;MNVVNVKKSCLKEQGYDSFKEWQKKKNNLYIGRACVYVGATASKWQNPFPLSKYTLDESLKLYEKHVKESGLIDDINELKGKTLGCWRQMHILLNNNICILPFIFQKIYFWNMM
;
A
#
# COMPACT_ATOMS: atom_id res chain seq x y z
N MET A 1 7.54 -7.03 -6.40
CA MET A 1 6.66 -5.90 -6.04
C MET A 1 7.53 -4.83 -5.44
N ASN A 2 7.32 -3.57 -5.81
CA ASN A 2 8.06 -2.43 -5.25
C ASN A 2 7.09 -1.54 -4.48
N VAL A 3 7.55 -0.86 -3.42
CA VAL A 3 6.75 0.07 -2.63
C VAL A 3 7.37 1.45 -2.73
N VAL A 4 6.55 2.45 -3.06
CA VAL A 4 7.02 3.84 -3.20
C VAL A 4 6.17 4.81 -2.41
N ASN A 5 6.83 5.81 -1.85
CA ASN A 5 6.15 6.99 -1.34
C ASN A 5 5.74 7.88 -2.51
N VAL A 6 4.45 8.13 -2.67
CA VAL A 6 3.94 8.95 -3.78
C VAL A 6 3.90 10.45 -3.47
N LYS A 7 4.48 10.88 -2.35
CA LYS A 7 4.69 12.30 -2.06
C LYS A 7 5.53 12.92 -3.19
N LYS A 8 5.15 14.14 -3.61
CA LYS A 8 5.76 14.84 -4.76
C LYS A 8 7.29 14.89 -4.72
N SER A 9 7.90 15.11 -3.56
CA SER A 9 9.37 15.12 -3.42
C SER A 9 10.00 13.78 -3.78
N CYS A 10 9.44 12.67 -3.29
CA CYS A 10 9.92 11.32 -3.56
C CYS A 10 9.66 10.89 -5.02
N LEU A 11 8.56 11.37 -5.62
CA LEU A 11 8.25 11.09 -7.02
C LEU A 11 9.21 11.81 -7.98
N LYS A 12 9.63 13.04 -7.66
CA LYS A 12 10.62 13.78 -8.45
C LYS A 12 11.95 13.05 -8.55
N GLU A 13 12.41 12.45 -7.45
CA GLU A 13 13.62 11.62 -7.41
C GLU A 13 13.53 10.40 -8.35
N GLN A 14 12.31 9.94 -8.64
CA GLN A 14 12.02 8.85 -9.57
C GLN A 14 11.68 9.33 -11.00
N GLY A 15 11.84 10.62 -11.30
CA GLY A 15 11.55 11.19 -12.61
C GLY A 15 10.07 11.47 -12.90
N TYR A 16 9.23 11.59 -11.87
CA TYR A 16 7.82 11.95 -12.01
C TYR A 16 7.52 13.34 -11.45
N ASP A 17 6.84 14.19 -12.24
CA ASP A 17 6.49 15.54 -11.82
C ASP A 17 5.32 15.61 -10.83
N SER A 18 4.45 14.59 -10.86
CA SER A 18 3.24 14.54 -10.04
C SER A 18 2.75 13.12 -9.79
N PHE A 19 1.87 12.98 -8.80
CA PHE A 19 1.13 11.74 -8.55
C PHE A 19 0.31 11.31 -9.76
N LYS A 20 -0.31 12.26 -10.47
CA LYS A 20 -1.12 11.97 -11.67
C LYS A 20 -0.27 11.36 -12.79
N GLU A 21 0.95 11.87 -13.00
CA GLU A 21 1.91 11.28 -13.95
C GLU A 21 2.33 9.87 -13.55
N TRP A 22 2.64 9.68 -12.26
CA TRP A 22 2.97 8.35 -11.72
C TRP A 22 1.82 7.37 -11.90
N GLN A 23 0.57 7.79 -11.64
CA GLN A 23 -0.62 6.94 -11.71
C GLN A 23 -0.98 6.50 -13.13
N LYS A 24 -0.57 7.22 -14.17
CA LYS A 24 -0.80 6.84 -15.58
C LYS A 24 -0.05 5.57 -16.00
N LYS A 25 0.98 5.16 -15.26
CA LYS A 25 1.78 3.97 -15.61
C LYS A 25 0.99 2.71 -15.26
N LYS A 26 0.82 1.81 -16.24
CA LYS A 26 0.06 0.55 -16.12
C LYS A 26 0.48 -0.36 -14.94
N ASN A 27 1.76 -0.28 -14.54
CA ASN A 27 2.30 -1.11 -13.47
C ASN A 27 2.27 -0.43 -12.09
N ASN A 28 1.81 0.82 -12.02
CA ASN A 28 1.68 1.54 -10.76
C ASN A 28 0.27 1.33 -10.20
N LEU A 29 0.19 1.03 -8.90
CA LEU A 29 -1.08 0.80 -8.21
C LEU A 29 -1.09 1.62 -6.91
N TYR A 30 -2.05 2.52 -6.77
CA TYR A 30 -2.24 3.24 -5.52
C TYR A 30 -2.96 2.35 -4.50
N ILE A 31 -2.41 2.26 -3.29
CA ILE A 31 -2.91 1.41 -2.19
C ILE A 31 -3.26 2.24 -0.94
N GLY A 32 -3.27 3.57 -1.07
CA GLY A 32 -3.52 4.48 0.05
C GLY A 32 -4.99 4.85 0.21
N ARG A 33 -5.25 5.61 1.29
CA ARG A 33 -6.54 6.29 1.53
C ARG A 33 -6.74 7.44 0.53
N ALA A 34 -7.96 7.95 0.41
CA ALA A 34 -8.23 9.14 -0.36
C ALA A 34 -7.36 10.33 0.12
N CYS A 35 -6.85 11.11 -0.83
CA CYS A 35 -6.06 12.31 -0.56
C CYS A 35 -6.49 13.41 -1.54
N VAL A 36 -7.38 14.30 -1.08
CA VAL A 36 -7.99 15.37 -1.88
C VAL A 36 -6.94 16.31 -2.47
N TYR A 37 -5.88 16.61 -1.72
CA TYR A 37 -4.79 17.51 -2.14
C TYR A 37 -4.08 17.09 -3.44
N VAL A 38 -4.13 15.80 -3.78
CA VAL A 38 -3.51 15.26 -5.00
C VAL A 38 -4.48 14.53 -5.91
N GLY A 39 -5.78 14.61 -5.63
CA GLY A 39 -6.82 13.91 -6.38
C GLY A 39 -6.74 12.39 -6.27
N ALA A 40 -6.09 11.84 -5.24
CA ALA A 40 -6.04 10.40 -5.05
C ALA A 40 -7.36 9.89 -4.47
N THR A 41 -7.98 8.93 -5.15
CA THR A 41 -9.15 8.20 -4.64
C THR A 41 -8.71 7.11 -3.67
N ALA A 42 -9.61 6.73 -2.76
CA ALA A 42 -9.33 5.63 -1.84
C ALA A 42 -9.18 4.31 -2.60
N SER A 43 -8.11 3.57 -2.32
CA SER A 43 -7.92 2.23 -2.85
C SER A 43 -8.74 1.22 -2.07
N LYS A 44 -9.16 0.10 -2.70
CA LYS A 44 -9.68 -1.06 -1.97
C LYS A 44 -8.64 -1.64 -1.00
N TRP A 45 -7.36 -1.46 -1.33
CA TRP A 45 -6.22 -1.85 -0.50
C TRP A 45 -5.86 -0.82 0.58
N GLN A 46 -6.70 0.19 0.82
CA GLN A 46 -6.44 1.16 1.89
C GLN A 46 -6.50 0.49 3.27
N ASN A 47 -5.68 0.94 4.21
CA ASN A 47 -5.82 0.57 5.61
C ASN A 47 -6.84 1.51 6.31
N PRO A 48 -7.98 0.98 6.78
CA PRO A 48 -9.06 1.75 7.41
C PRO A 48 -8.78 2.13 8.88
N PHE A 49 -7.67 1.68 9.47
CA PHE A 49 -7.32 1.88 10.89
C PHE A 49 -6.25 2.96 11.04
N PRO A 50 -6.58 4.27 11.10
CA PRO A 50 -5.61 5.36 11.05
C PRO A 50 -4.78 5.50 12.34
N LEU A 51 -3.54 5.99 12.22
CA LEU A 51 -2.63 6.22 13.36
C LEU A 51 -3.08 7.33 14.32
N SER A 52 -4.11 8.10 13.96
CA SER A 52 -4.73 9.05 14.88
C SER A 52 -5.63 8.36 15.92
N LYS A 53 -5.92 7.07 15.73
CA LYS A 53 -6.78 6.26 16.60
C LYS A 53 -6.07 5.02 17.16
N TYR A 54 -5.09 4.49 16.43
CA TYR A 54 -4.39 3.26 16.76
C TYR A 54 -2.87 3.50 16.75
N THR A 55 -2.14 2.75 17.56
CA THR A 55 -0.69 2.63 17.39
C THR A 55 -0.35 1.99 16.04
N LEU A 56 0.93 2.04 15.65
CA LEU A 56 1.38 1.36 14.44
C LEU A 56 1.02 -0.12 14.48
N ASP A 57 1.45 -0.83 15.53
CA ASP A 57 1.27 -2.28 15.68
C ASP A 57 -0.21 -2.69 15.71
N GLU A 58 -1.06 -1.97 16.43
CA GLU A 58 -2.50 -2.22 16.45
C GLU A 58 -3.11 -2.05 15.06
N SER A 59 -2.74 -0.97 14.36
CA SER A 59 -3.20 -0.74 13.00
C SER A 59 -2.76 -1.85 12.05
N LEU A 60 -1.52 -2.37 12.17
CA LEU A 60 -1.05 -3.47 11.34
C LEU A 60 -1.84 -4.75 11.62
N LYS A 61 -2.05 -5.09 12.90
CA LYS A 61 -2.80 -6.28 13.32
C LYS A 61 -4.24 -6.25 12.84
N LEU A 62 -4.92 -5.12 13.02
CA LEU A 62 -6.28 -4.93 12.54
C LEU A 62 -6.36 -5.00 11.02
N TYR A 63 -5.39 -4.43 10.32
CA TYR A 63 -5.35 -4.47 8.86
C TYR A 63 -5.09 -5.88 8.32
N GLU A 64 -4.19 -6.66 8.94
CA GLU A 64 -3.98 -8.06 8.60
C GLU A 64 -5.27 -8.88 8.73
N LYS A 65 -5.98 -8.71 9.85
CA LYS A 65 -7.28 -9.34 10.07
C LYS A 65 -8.29 -8.92 8.99
N HIS A 66 -8.38 -7.62 8.71
CA HIS A 66 -9.29 -7.08 7.70
C HIS A 66 -9.01 -7.66 6.30
N VAL A 67 -7.75 -7.78 5.87
CA VAL A 67 -7.41 -8.34 4.56
C VAL A 67 -7.87 -9.80 4.45
N LYS A 68 -7.69 -10.59 5.50
CA LYS A 68 -8.10 -12.01 5.53
C LYS A 68 -9.61 -12.18 5.57
N GLU A 69 -10.33 -11.33 6.29
CA GLU A 69 -11.77 -11.49 6.53
C GLU A 69 -12.67 -10.79 5.50
N SER A 70 -12.16 -9.78 4.80
CA SER A 70 -12.96 -8.98 3.86
C SER A 70 -13.05 -9.54 2.43
N GLY A 71 -12.35 -10.65 2.14
CA GLY A 71 -12.21 -11.17 0.78
C GLY A 71 -11.17 -10.44 -0.07
N LEU A 72 -10.55 -9.37 0.43
CA LEU A 72 -9.41 -8.71 -0.24
C LEU A 72 -8.28 -9.70 -0.54
N ILE A 73 -8.17 -10.76 0.26
CA ILE A 73 -7.15 -11.78 0.06
C ILE A 73 -7.26 -12.52 -1.28
N ASP A 74 -8.47 -12.66 -1.81
CA ASP A 74 -8.72 -13.35 -3.08
C ASP A 74 -8.18 -12.54 -4.28
N ASP A 75 -8.09 -11.22 -4.11
CA ASP A 75 -7.59 -10.28 -5.11
C ASP A 75 -6.07 -10.06 -5.01
N ILE A 76 -5.36 -10.76 -4.12
CA ILE A 76 -3.94 -10.47 -3.82
C ILE A 76 -3.03 -10.55 -5.05
N ASN A 77 -3.42 -11.33 -6.05
CA ASN A 77 -2.73 -11.44 -7.34
C ASN A 77 -2.63 -10.11 -8.09
N GLU A 78 -3.54 -9.15 -7.86
CA GLU A 78 -3.47 -7.81 -8.45
C GLU A 78 -2.21 -7.04 -8.07
N LEU A 79 -1.65 -7.33 -6.89
CA LEU A 79 -0.46 -6.68 -6.36
C LEU A 79 0.82 -7.22 -7.01
N LYS A 80 0.76 -8.42 -7.61
CA LYS A 80 1.92 -9.10 -8.18
C LYS A 80 2.47 -8.31 -9.36
N GLY A 81 3.79 -8.07 -9.32
CA GLY A 81 4.49 -7.32 -10.36
C GLY A 81 4.19 -5.82 -10.41
N LYS A 82 3.40 -5.27 -9.47
CA LYS A 82 3.10 -3.83 -9.40
C LYS A 82 4.11 -3.05 -8.57
N THR A 83 4.15 -1.75 -8.84
CA THR A 83 4.74 -0.73 -7.97
C THR A 83 3.63 -0.11 -7.14
N LEU A 84 3.59 -0.42 -5.85
CA LEU A 84 2.56 0.02 -4.93
C LEU A 84 2.89 1.41 -4.37
N GLY A 85 2.00 2.36 -4.58
CA GLY A 85 2.16 3.74 -4.11
C GLY A 85 1.30 4.04 -2.89
N CYS A 86 1.88 4.66 -1.87
CA CYS A 86 1.15 5.18 -0.71
C CYS A 86 1.62 6.58 -0.32
N TRP A 87 0.69 7.45 0.11
CA TRP A 87 0.99 8.84 0.48
C TRP A 87 1.55 8.98 1.90
N ARG A 88 1.20 8.04 2.79
CA ARG A 88 1.55 8.09 4.22
C ARG A 88 2.62 7.04 4.51
N GLN A 89 3.58 7.41 5.38
CA GLN A 89 4.60 6.51 5.94
C GLN A 89 4.01 5.30 6.68
N MET A 90 2.72 5.31 6.99
CA MET A 90 1.98 4.27 7.70
C MET A 90 2.12 2.87 7.08
N HIS A 91 2.37 2.78 5.78
CA HIS A 91 2.70 1.50 5.14
C HIS A 91 4.18 1.35 4.81
N ILE A 92 5.06 2.33 4.95
CA ILE A 92 6.44 2.22 4.42
C ILE A 92 7.45 1.86 5.52
N LEU A 93 7.05 1.88 6.79
CA LEU A 93 7.98 1.71 7.91
C LEU A 93 7.73 0.39 8.66
N LEU A 94 8.20 -0.70 8.06
CA LEU A 94 8.98 -1.71 8.79
C LEU A 94 10.30 -1.90 8.02
N ASN A 95 11.40 -1.49 8.64
CA ASN A 95 12.79 -1.69 8.20
C ASN A 95 13.07 -1.46 6.70
N ASN A 96 12.99 -0.21 6.26
CA ASN A 96 13.47 0.26 4.94
C ASN A 96 12.91 -0.45 3.69
N ASN A 97 11.96 -1.38 3.76
CA ASN A 97 11.45 -2.07 2.56
C ASN A 97 10.08 -2.77 2.67
N ILE A 98 9.34 -2.67 3.78
CA ILE A 98 8.16 -3.54 3.96
C ILE A 98 6.88 -2.75 4.24
N CYS A 99 6.06 -2.60 3.18
CA CYS A 99 4.61 -2.49 3.34
C CYS A 99 4.03 -3.73 3.97
N ILE A 100 3.00 -3.54 4.80
CA ILE A 100 2.18 -4.62 5.35
C ILE A 100 1.67 -5.51 4.21
N LEU A 101 1.34 -4.94 3.06
CA LEU A 101 0.93 -5.74 1.90
C LEU A 101 2.03 -6.74 1.48
N PRO A 102 3.30 -6.39 1.22
CA PRO A 102 4.40 -7.34 1.06
C PRO A 102 4.65 -8.27 2.24
N PHE A 103 4.46 -7.86 3.50
CA PHE A 103 4.63 -8.75 4.66
C PHE A 103 3.53 -9.80 4.76
N ILE A 104 2.27 -9.36 4.59
CA ILE A 104 1.08 -10.19 4.43
C ILE A 104 1.27 -11.07 3.19
N PHE A 105 1.75 -10.52 2.06
CA PHE A 105 1.99 -11.27 0.82
C PHE A 105 3.04 -12.34 1.03
N GLN A 106 4.17 -12.06 1.71
CA GLN A 106 5.15 -13.08 2.08
C GLN A 106 4.52 -14.13 3.00
N LYS A 107 3.87 -13.74 4.09
CA LYS A 107 3.26 -14.71 5.01
C LYS A 107 2.14 -15.53 4.38
N ILE A 108 1.32 -14.94 3.52
CA ILE A 108 0.16 -15.59 2.88
C ILE A 108 0.59 -16.42 1.68
N TYR A 109 1.51 -15.96 0.83
CA TYR A 109 2.01 -16.81 -0.27
C TYR A 109 2.78 -18.01 0.27
N PHE A 110 3.54 -17.86 1.37
CA PHE A 110 4.15 -19.00 2.03
C PHE A 110 3.13 -19.94 2.70
N TRP A 111 1.94 -19.44 3.08
CA TRP A 111 0.85 -20.26 3.62
C TRP A 111 0.02 -20.97 2.56
N ASN A 112 -0.18 -20.37 1.38
CA ASN A 112 -0.97 -20.96 0.27
C ASN A 112 -0.14 -21.90 -0.63
N MET A 113 1.14 -22.11 -0.31
CA MET A 113 2.01 -23.10 -0.94
C MET A 113 2.31 -24.31 -0.03
N MET A 114 1.66 -24.40 1.14
CA MET A 114 1.61 -25.59 2.01
C MET A 114 0.18 -26.13 2.04
#